data_AF-A0AAW1B3W5-F1
#
_entry.id   AF-A0AAW1B3W5-F1
#
_cell.length_a   1.000
_cell.length_b   1.000
_cell.length_c   1.000
_cell.angle_alpha   90.00
_cell.angle_beta   90.00
_cell.angle_gamma   90.00
#
_symmetry.space_group_name_H-M   'P 1'
#
loop_
_entity.id
_entity.type
_entity.pdbx_description
1 polymer ?
#
loop_
_entity_poly.entity_id
_entity_poly.type
_entity_poly.pdbx_seq_one_letter_code
_entity_poly.pdbx_strand_id
1 'polypeptide(L)'
;MCLLCHKTLSNEAMKPSQLRKYLSTKHPNNKDKPIEYFQEIYKKFQNHSTIVASFKKQHAVNEDDLIAAYRISQLIAKSGKSYNIGETVIIPSIKEFISTVMHQDIPEILKKLPLSNSILKRRIEEMAINVEKN
;
A
#
# COMPACT_ATOMS: atom_id res chain seq x y z
N MET A 1 11.89 16.52 6.67
CA MET A 1 12.71 15.70 7.58
C MET A 1 14.17 15.78 7.15
N CYS A 2 15.11 15.89 8.09
CA CYS A 2 16.54 15.84 7.81
C CYS A 2 17.01 14.37 7.72
N LEU A 3 17.72 14.00 6.65
CA LEU A 3 18.19 12.61 6.45
C LEU A 3 19.50 12.28 7.20
N LEU A 4 20.17 13.28 7.78
CA LEU A 4 21.39 13.09 8.57
C LEU A 4 21.09 12.78 10.04
N CYS A 5 20.00 13.31 10.59
CA CYS A 5 19.61 13.12 12.00
C CYS A 5 18.14 12.77 12.23
N HIS A 6 17.37 12.52 11.18
CA HIS A 6 15.96 12.12 11.22
C HIS A 6 15.00 13.11 11.92
N LYS A 7 15.45 14.34 12.21
CA LYS A 7 14.57 15.37 12.80
C LYS A 7 13.60 15.93 11.77
N THR A 8 12.33 16.03 12.15
CA THR A 8 11.33 16.79 11.39
C THR A 8 11.65 18.27 11.46
N LEU A 9 11.67 18.93 10.30
CA LEU A 9 11.91 20.37 10.19
C LEU A 9 10.55 21.03 9.96
N SER A 10 10.35 22.20 10.55
CA SER A 10 9.21 23.05 10.21
C SER A 10 9.34 23.60 8.79
N ASN A 11 8.24 24.04 8.19
CA ASN A 11 8.25 24.67 6.87
C ASN A 11 9.18 25.90 6.84
N GLU A 12 9.22 26.67 7.93
CA GLU A 12 10.14 27.81 8.10
C GLU A 12 11.61 27.38 8.01
N ALA A 13 11.96 26.27 8.67
CA ALA A 13 13.32 25.71 8.66
C ALA A 13 13.71 25.09 7.31
N MET A 14 12.75 24.82 6.42
CA MET A 14 13.00 24.30 5.07
C MET A 14 13.27 25.40 4.03
N LYS A 15 13.08 26.69 4.36
CA LYS A 15 13.47 27.80 3.47
C LYS A 15 14.97 27.77 3.18
N PRO A 16 15.45 28.12 1.96
CA PRO A 16 16.85 27.93 1.57
C PRO A 16 17.90 28.53 2.52
N SER A 17 17.66 29.74 3.04
CA SER A 17 18.55 30.40 4.00
C SER A 17 18.59 29.66 5.35
N GLN A 18 17.42 29.27 5.86
CA GLN A 18 17.31 28.56 7.13
C GLN A 18 17.82 27.12 7.04
N LEU A 19 17.60 26.45 5.91
CA LEU A 19 18.11 25.10 5.66
C LEU A 19 19.64 25.10 5.57
N ARG A 20 20.24 26.09 4.91
CA ARG A 20 21.70 26.28 4.91
C ARG A 20 22.24 26.51 6.32
N LYS A 21 21.61 27.41 7.09
CA LYS A 21 21.99 27.65 8.50
C LYS A 21 21.86 26.39 9.34
N TYR A 22 20.78 25.63 9.16
CA TYR A 22 20.55 24.36 9.84
C TYR A 22 21.67 23.35 9.52
N LEU A 23 22.03 23.21 8.25
CA LEU A 23 23.12 22.33 7.81
C LEU A 23 24.45 22.75 8.45
N SER A 24 24.81 24.04 8.39
CA SER A 24 26.06 24.53 8.97
C SER A 24 26.13 24.38 10.49
N THR A 25 25.01 24.52 11.21
CA THR A 25 24.98 24.49 12.67
C THR A 25 24.80 23.09 13.27
N LYS A 26 23.99 22.23 12.63
CA LYS A 26 23.70 20.87 13.12
C LYS A 26 24.57 19.81 12.49
N HIS A 27 25.13 20.07 11.30
CA HIS A 27 25.93 19.12 10.54
C HIS A 27 27.18 19.81 9.94
N PRO A 28 28.06 20.38 10.79
CA PRO A 28 29.22 21.14 10.31
C PRO A 28 30.15 20.32 9.41
N ASN A 29 30.28 19.01 9.68
CA ASN A 29 31.10 18.09 8.89
C ASN A 29 30.53 17.77 7.50
N ASN A 30 29.27 18.16 7.26
CA ASN A 30 28.55 17.88 6.02
C ASN A 30 28.27 19.15 5.20
N LYS A 31 28.56 20.34 5.74
CA LYS A 31 28.17 21.61 5.13
C LYS A 31 28.78 21.86 3.73
N ASP A 32 30.00 21.36 3.51
CA ASP A 32 30.78 21.55 2.28
C ASP A 32 30.82 20.27 1.42
N LYS A 33 29.99 19.27 1.74
CA LYS A 33 29.93 18.04 0.94
C LYS A 33 29.27 18.33 -0.40
N PRO A 34 29.72 17.68 -1.48
CA PRO A 34 29.16 17.89 -2.81
C PRO A 34 27.75 17.30 -2.90
N ILE A 35 26.97 17.71 -3.91
CA ILE A 35 25.57 17.30 -4.04
C ILE A 35 25.41 15.78 -4.16
N GLU A 36 26.37 15.10 -4.78
CA GLU A 36 26.42 13.65 -4.97
C GLU A 36 26.37 12.91 -3.64
N TYR A 37 27.05 13.43 -2.60
CA TYR A 37 27.01 12.86 -1.25
C TYR A 37 25.58 12.85 -0.69
N PHE A 38 24.84 13.94 -0.86
CA PHE A 38 23.46 14.04 -0.39
C PHE A 38 22.50 13.20 -1.25
N GLN A 39 22.75 13.09 -2.56
CA GLN A 39 22.00 12.21 -3.44
C GLN A 39 22.18 10.73 -3.04
N GLU A 40 23.38 10.32 -2.64
CA GLU A 40 23.63 8.96 -2.13
C GLU A 40 22.87 8.68 -0.84
N ILE A 41 22.84 9.64 0.09
CA ILE A 41 22.04 9.52 1.33
C ILE A 41 20.56 9.41 1.00
N TYR A 42 20.08 10.21 0.06
CA TYR A 42 18.69 10.16 -0.40
C TYR A 42 18.35 8.82 -1.05
N LYS A 43 19.22 8.29 -1.93
CA LYS A 43 19.07 6.95 -2.54
C LYS A 43 19.05 5.87 -1.47
N LYS A 44 19.95 5.92 -0.49
CA LYS A 44 19.97 4.99 0.65
C LYS A 44 18.68 5.09 1.46
N PHE A 45 18.16 6.29 1.71
CA PHE A 45 16.89 6.49 2.40
C PHE A 45 15.70 5.96 1.60
N GLN A 46 15.66 6.18 0.27
CA GLN A 46 14.65 5.58 -0.61
C GLN A 46 14.72 4.05 -0.58
N ASN A 47 15.91 3.47 -0.58
CA ASN A 47 16.12 2.03 -0.49
C ASN A 47 15.80 1.47 0.92
N HIS A 48 16.02 2.28 1.97
CA HIS A 48 15.69 1.98 3.36
C HIS A 48 14.23 2.33 3.73
N SER A 49 13.46 2.86 2.77
CA SER A 49 11.99 2.82 2.81
C SER A 49 11.46 1.39 2.55
N THR A 50 12.30 0.37 2.79
CA THR A 50 12.03 -1.06 2.75
C THR A 50 10.75 -1.44 3.45
N ILE A 51 10.22 -0.66 4.39
CA ILE A 51 8.87 -0.89 4.90
C ILE A 51 7.83 -0.65 3.78
N VAL A 52 7.80 0.54 3.18
CA VAL A 52 6.90 0.87 2.05
C VAL A 52 7.21 0.05 0.79
N ALA A 53 8.49 -0.17 0.49
CA ALA A 53 8.89 -0.99 -0.66
C ALA A 53 8.64 -2.50 -0.44
N SER A 54 8.74 -3.02 0.79
CA SER A 54 8.32 -4.39 1.12
C SER A 54 6.81 -4.52 1.18
N PHE A 55 6.08 -3.48 1.62
CA PHE A 55 4.61 -3.43 1.49
C PHE A 55 4.22 -3.45 0.00
N LYS A 56 4.91 -2.70 -0.87
CA LYS A 56 4.69 -2.76 -2.32
C LYS A 56 5.07 -4.10 -2.95
N LYS A 57 6.15 -4.75 -2.50
CA LYS A 57 6.54 -6.10 -2.99
C LYS A 57 5.64 -7.22 -2.48
N GLN A 58 5.13 -7.13 -1.25
CA GLN A 58 4.16 -8.07 -0.69
C GLN A 58 2.76 -7.87 -1.32
N HIS A 59 2.45 -6.66 -1.78
CA HIS A 59 1.22 -6.31 -2.49
C HIS A 59 1.47 -5.94 -3.97
N ALA A 60 2.31 -6.68 -4.68
CA ALA A 60 2.21 -6.75 -6.14
C ALA A 60 0.95 -7.58 -6.49
N VAL A 61 -0.21 -7.07 -6.08
CA VAL A 61 -1.52 -7.62 -6.46
C VAL A 61 -1.68 -7.27 -7.94
N ASN A 62 -1.96 -8.27 -8.78
CA ASN A 62 -2.22 -8.02 -10.19
C ASN A 62 -3.40 -7.04 -10.31
N GLU A 63 -3.37 -6.14 -11.30
CA GLU A 63 -4.48 -5.21 -11.56
C GLU A 63 -5.79 -5.99 -11.77
N ASP A 64 -5.71 -7.14 -12.46
CA ASP A 64 -6.84 -8.05 -12.65
C ASP A 64 -7.41 -8.59 -11.34
N ASP A 65 -6.55 -8.91 -10.36
CA ASP A 65 -6.98 -9.40 -9.03
C ASP A 65 -7.74 -8.31 -8.28
N LEU A 66 -7.29 -7.05 -8.38
CA LEU A 66 -7.96 -5.91 -7.76
C LEU A 66 -9.34 -5.69 -8.39
N ILE A 67 -9.42 -5.74 -9.72
CA ILE A 67 -10.66 -5.61 -10.49
C ILE A 67 -11.63 -6.73 -10.12
N ALA A 68 -11.17 -7.99 -10.10
CA ALA A 68 -11.98 -9.14 -9.74
C ALA A 68 -12.56 -8.99 -8.33
N ALA A 69 -11.71 -8.68 -7.34
CA ALA A 69 -12.17 -8.49 -5.98
C ALA A 69 -13.14 -7.30 -5.84
N TYR A 70 -13.01 -6.26 -6.67
CA TYR A 70 -13.89 -5.09 -6.60
C TYR A 70 -15.28 -5.44 -7.14
N ARG A 71 -15.32 -6.16 -8.27
CA ARG A 71 -16.57 -6.69 -8.83
C ARG A 71 -17.27 -7.65 -7.88
N ILE A 72 -16.53 -8.54 -7.22
CA ILE A 72 -17.09 -9.42 -6.18
C ILE A 72 -17.66 -8.60 -5.01
N SER A 73 -16.91 -7.60 -4.52
CA SER A 73 -17.40 -6.68 -3.46
C SER A 73 -18.72 -6.01 -3.87
N GLN A 74 -18.80 -5.54 -5.11
CA GLN A 74 -19.99 -4.88 -5.65
C GLN A 74 -21.18 -5.85 -5.76
N LEU A 75 -20.96 -7.10 -6.16
CA LEU A 75 -22.01 -8.12 -6.22
C LEU A 75 -22.57 -8.42 -4.82
N ILE A 76 -21.69 -8.55 -3.82
CA ILE A 76 -22.09 -8.75 -2.42
C ILE A 76 -22.95 -7.59 -1.95
N ALA A 77 -22.50 -6.35 -2.15
CA ALA A 77 -23.25 -5.15 -1.77
C ALA A 77 -24.62 -5.08 -2.46
N LYS A 78 -24.67 -5.30 -3.79
CA LYS A 78 -25.92 -5.31 -4.57
C LYS A 78 -26.91 -6.38 -4.09
N SER A 79 -26.41 -7.53 -3.62
CA SER A 79 -27.23 -8.61 -3.07
C SER A 79 -27.71 -8.39 -1.64
N GLY A 80 -27.28 -7.29 -0.98
CA GLY A 80 -27.61 -7.00 0.42
C GLY A 80 -27.03 -8.02 1.42
N LYS A 81 -25.99 -8.76 1.03
CA LYS A 81 -25.35 -9.77 1.88
C LYS A 81 -24.21 -9.17 2.68
N SER A 82 -23.90 -9.80 3.82
CA SER A 82 -22.74 -9.43 4.63
C SER A 82 -21.44 -9.65 3.86
N TYR A 83 -20.46 -8.77 4.06
CA TYR A 83 -19.12 -8.89 3.48
C TYR A 83 -18.40 -10.18 3.88
N ASN A 84 -18.83 -10.82 4.98
CA ASN A 84 -18.24 -12.07 5.47
C ASN A 84 -18.38 -13.24 4.48
N ILE A 85 -19.31 -13.16 3.54
CA ILE A 85 -19.57 -14.20 2.53
C ILE A 85 -18.36 -14.41 1.60
N GLY A 86 -17.49 -13.41 1.46
CA GLY A 86 -16.24 -13.51 0.70
C GLY A 86 -15.35 -14.65 1.20
N GLU A 87 -15.01 -14.62 2.48
CA GLU A 87 -14.17 -15.65 3.10
C GLU A 87 -14.93 -16.95 3.38
N THR A 88 -16.19 -16.86 3.82
CA THR A 88 -16.93 -18.04 4.32
C THR A 88 -17.55 -18.89 3.22
N VAL A 89 -17.84 -18.31 2.04
CA VAL A 89 -18.53 -19.02 0.96
C VAL A 89 -17.77 -18.90 -0.35
N ILE A 90 -17.46 -17.68 -0.80
CA ILE A 90 -16.92 -17.45 -2.16
C ILE A 90 -15.56 -18.10 -2.34
N ILE A 91 -14.61 -17.88 -1.41
CA ILE A 91 -13.28 -18.52 -1.48
C ILE A 91 -13.40 -20.06 -1.46
N PRO A 92 -14.12 -20.68 -0.51
CA PRO A 92 -14.36 -22.13 -0.52
C PRO A 92 -14.99 -22.65 -1.83
N SER A 93 -16.00 -21.96 -2.37
CA SER A 93 -16.66 -22.37 -3.61
C SER A 93 -15.70 -22.35 -4.81
N ILE A 94 -14.82 -21.34 -4.90
CA ILE A 94 -13.81 -21.29 -5.96
C ILE A 94 -12.81 -22.44 -5.81
N LYS A 95 -12.36 -22.74 -4.57
CA LYS A 95 -11.46 -23.87 -4.30
C LYS A 95 -12.09 -25.21 -4.71
N GLU A 96 -13.34 -25.43 -4.32
CA GLU A 96 -14.08 -26.65 -4.64
C GLU A 96 -14.23 -26.80 -6.15
N PHE A 97 -14.60 -25.74 -6.87
CA PHE A 97 -14.74 -25.76 -8.33
C PHE A 97 -13.43 -26.11 -9.04
N ILE A 98 -12.32 -25.48 -8.65
CA ILE A 98 -11.00 -25.76 -9.25
C ILE A 98 -10.60 -27.22 -8.99
N SER A 99 -10.79 -27.70 -7.76
CA SER A 99 -10.43 -29.07 -7.38
C SER A 99 -11.30 -30.12 -8.10
N THR A 100 -12.61 -29.92 -8.12
CA THR A 100 -13.58 -30.92 -8.59
C THR A 100 -13.83 -30.89 -10.09
N VAL A 101 -13.86 -29.70 -10.70
CA VAL A 101 -14.24 -29.53 -12.12
C VAL A 101 -13.00 -29.40 -13.00
N MET A 102 -12.01 -28.60 -12.57
CA MET A 102 -10.78 -28.41 -13.34
C MET A 102 -9.73 -29.47 -13.05
N HIS A 103 -9.87 -30.21 -11.94
CA HIS A 103 -8.88 -31.19 -11.46
C HIS A 103 -7.47 -30.59 -11.35
N GLN A 104 -7.39 -29.33 -10.89
CA GLN A 104 -6.15 -28.58 -10.74
C GLN A 104 -5.84 -28.29 -9.28
N ASP A 105 -4.56 -28.11 -8.97
CA ASP A 105 -4.15 -27.58 -7.68
C ASP A 105 -4.65 -26.15 -7.47
N ILE A 106 -5.00 -25.83 -6.23
CA ILE A 106 -5.50 -24.50 -5.86
C ILE A 106 -4.38 -23.46 -6.12
N PRO A 107 -4.60 -22.50 -7.04
CA PRO A 107 -3.59 -21.51 -7.36
C PRO A 107 -3.20 -20.67 -6.14
N GLU A 108 -1.91 -20.35 -6.00
CA GLU A 108 -1.43 -19.50 -4.91
C GLU A 108 -2.06 -18.09 -4.94
N ILE A 109 -2.49 -17.63 -6.12
CA ILE A 109 -3.21 -16.37 -6.30
C ILE A 109 -4.50 -16.32 -5.48
N LEU A 110 -5.18 -17.46 -5.28
CA LEU A 110 -6.41 -17.52 -4.49
C LEU A 110 -6.14 -17.29 -2.99
N LYS A 111 -4.91 -17.56 -2.52
CA LYS A 111 -4.47 -17.20 -1.16
C LYS A 111 -4.16 -15.71 -1.03
N LYS A 112 -3.81 -15.05 -2.15
CA LYS A 112 -3.41 -13.64 -2.20
C LYS A 112 -4.54 -12.70 -2.65
N LEU A 113 -5.65 -13.26 -3.11
CA LEU A 113 -6.79 -12.50 -3.60
C LEU A 113 -7.34 -11.60 -2.49
N PRO A 114 -7.56 -10.30 -2.73
CA PRO A 114 -7.94 -9.35 -1.69
C PRO A 114 -9.45 -9.42 -1.39
N LEU A 115 -9.93 -10.62 -1.03
CA LEU A 115 -11.31 -10.91 -0.61
C LEU A 115 -11.44 -11.07 0.91
N SER A 116 -10.45 -10.65 1.68
CA SER A 116 -10.56 -10.73 3.12
C SER A 116 -11.71 -9.85 3.64
N ASN A 117 -12.26 -10.22 4.79
CA ASN A 117 -13.38 -9.50 5.39
C ASN A 117 -13.08 -8.02 5.59
N SER A 118 -11.85 -7.67 5.99
CA SER A 118 -11.40 -6.29 6.16
C SER A 118 -11.33 -5.51 4.85
N ILE A 119 -10.93 -6.15 3.75
CA ILE A 119 -10.86 -5.50 2.44
C ILE A 119 -12.25 -5.33 1.84
N LEU A 120 -13.09 -6.37 1.91
CA LEU A 120 -14.46 -6.32 1.39
C LEU A 120 -15.30 -5.29 2.15
N LYS A 121 -15.19 -5.25 3.48
CA LYS A 121 -15.84 -4.23 4.31
C LYS A 121 -15.45 -2.82 3.85
N ARG A 122 -14.14 -2.53 3.77
CA ARG A 122 -13.64 -1.22 3.34
C ARG A 122 -14.16 -0.83 1.95
N ARG A 123 -14.14 -1.75 0.98
CA ARG A 123 -14.63 -1.48 -0.38
C ARG A 123 -16.13 -1.19 -0.42
N ILE A 124 -16.93 -1.92 0.36
CA ILE A 124 -18.37 -1.69 0.46
C ILE A 124 -18.67 -0.33 1.11
N GLU A 125 -17.93 0.04 2.15
CA GLU A 125 -18.03 1.37 2.77
C GLU A 125 -17.62 2.48 1.79
N GLU A 126 -16.51 2.31 1.03
CA GLU A 126 -16.08 3.23 -0.02
C GLU A 126 -17.15 3.41 -1.12
N MET A 127 -17.79 2.32 -1.53
CA MET A 127 -18.90 2.36 -2.50
C MET A 127 -20.10 3.13 -1.94
N ALA A 128 -20.45 2.94 -0.66
CA ALA A 128 -21.56 3.67 -0.02
C ALA A 128 -21.28 5.19 0.04
N ILE A 129 -20.07 5.58 0.45
CA ILE A 129 -19.65 6.99 0.51
C ILE A 129 -19.72 7.66 -0.87
N ASN A 130 -19.42 6.93 -1.94
CA ASN A 130 -19.47 7.48 -3.30
C ASN A 130 -20.91 7.70 -3.81
N VAL A 131 -21.88 6.95 -3.29
CA VAL A 131 -23.30 7.17 -3.59
C VAL A 131 -23.85 8.35 -2.78
N GLU A 132 -23.44 8.53 -1.53
CA GLU A 132 -23.91 9.61 -0.64
C GLU A 132 -23.39 11.01 -1.00
N LYS A 133 -22.35 11.10 -1.84
CA LYS A 133 -21.73 12.36 -2.27
C LYS A 133 -22.22 12.88 -3.63
N ASN A 134 -23.20 12.22 -4.24
CA ASN A 134 -23.89 12.65 -5.45
C ASN A 134 -25.35 12.97 -5.15
#